data_AF-A0A7X3UWD9-F1
#
_entry.id   AF-A0A7X3UWD9-F1
#
_cell.length_a   1.000
_cell.length_b   1.000
_cell.length_c   1.000
_cell.angle_alpha   90.00
_cell.angle_beta   90.00
_cell.angle_gamma   90.00
#
_symmetry.space_group_name_H-M   'P 1'
#
loop_
_entity.id
_entity.type
_entity.pdbx_description
1 polymer ?
#
loop_
_entity_poly.entity_id
_entity_poly.type
_entity_poly.pdbx_seq_one_letter_code
_entity_poly.pdbx_strand_id
1 'polypeptide(L)' 'MTPQHRDAPDQHLCLVDGSGFLFRAFHALPVLTRPDGTPVNAVLGFTNMLLKLLDDLQATHVAVIFASARESFRNEIFPE' A
#
# COMPACT_ATOMS: atom_id res chain seq x y z
N MET A 1 -2.53 6.03 41.15
CA MET A 1 -2.94 4.75 40.53
C MET A 1 -3.30 5.04 39.09
N THR A 2 -2.32 4.92 38.19
CA THR A 2 -2.51 5.07 36.73
C THR A 2 -3.24 3.82 36.24
N PRO A 3 -4.23 3.93 35.33
CA PRO A 3 -4.89 2.74 34.81
C PRO A 3 -3.87 1.92 34.02
N GLN A 4 -3.68 0.66 34.40
CA GLN A 4 -2.90 -0.28 33.60
C GLN A 4 -3.67 -0.52 32.29
N HIS A 5 -3.08 -0.15 31.17
CA HIS A 5 -3.56 -0.50 29.84
C HIS A 5 -3.50 -2.03 29.73
N ARG A 6 -4.65 -2.69 29.63
CA ARG A 6 -4.77 -4.15 29.54
C ARG A 6 -3.94 -4.68 28.37
N ASP A 7 -3.28 -5.81 28.61
CA ASP A 7 -2.60 -6.66 27.62
C ASP A 7 -3.55 -7.06 26.48
N ALA A 8 -3.68 -6.22 25.47
CA ALA A 8 -4.13 -6.65 24.15
C ALA A 8 -2.92 -7.28 23.43
N PRO A 9 -3.10 -8.30 22.57
CA PRO A 9 -2.00 -8.78 21.73
C PRO A 9 -1.38 -7.56 21.02
N ASP A 10 -0.04 -7.48 20.92
CA ASP A 10 0.68 -6.33 20.39
C ASP A 10 0.05 -5.84 19.07
N GLN A 11 -0.78 -4.79 19.17
CA GLN A 11 -1.57 -4.32 18.04
C GLN A 11 -0.64 -3.54 17.11
N HIS A 12 -0.17 -4.22 16.08
CA HIS A 12 0.68 -3.64 15.05
C HIS A 12 -0.15 -3.29 13.81
N LEU A 13 -0.26 -1.99 13.50
CA LEU A 13 -0.90 -1.46 12.29
C LEU A 13 0.16 -1.11 11.24
N CYS A 14 0.08 -1.77 10.09
CA CYS A 14 0.90 -1.46 8.92
C CYS A 14 0.17 -0.46 8.00
N LEU A 15 0.81 0.67 7.70
CA LEU A 15 0.32 1.66 6.75
C LEU A 15 1.13 1.59 5.46
N VAL A 16 0.47 1.37 4.33
CA VAL A 16 1.11 1.18 3.02
C VAL A 16 0.71 2.30 2.08
N ASP A 17 1.69 2.96 1.45
CA ASP A 17 1.46 3.80 0.28
C ASP A 17 1.17 2.92 -0.95
N GLY A 18 -0.11 2.79 -1.27
CA GLY A 18 -0.60 1.95 -2.35
C GLY A 18 -0.19 2.47 -3.72
N SER A 19 -0.19 3.79 -3.92
CA SER A 19 0.18 4.41 -5.19
C SER A 19 1.66 4.19 -5.50
N GLY A 20 2.53 4.39 -4.50
CA GLY A 20 3.96 4.11 -4.62
C GLY A 20 4.26 2.62 -4.86
N PHE A 21 3.58 1.72 -4.14
CA PHE A 21 3.73 0.28 -4.35
C PHE A 21 3.30 -0.15 -5.76
N LEU A 22 2.17 0.37 -6.26
CA LEU A 22 1.67 0.03 -7.59
C LEU A 22 2.60 0.52 -8.69
N PHE A 23 3.14 1.75 -8.56
CA PHE A 23 4.13 2.30 -9.47
C PHE A 23 5.39 1.43 -9.53
N ARG A 24 5.92 1.05 -8.36
CA ARG A 24 7.07 0.14 -8.28
C ARG A 24 6.77 -1.22 -8.91
N ALA A 25 5.62 -1.81 -8.64
CA ALA A 25 5.21 -3.09 -9.20
C ALA A 25 5.13 -3.06 -10.73
N PHE A 26 4.54 -1.99 -11.28
CA PHE A 26 4.39 -1.82 -12.73
C PHE A 26 5.74 -1.79 -13.45
N HIS A 27 6.75 -1.14 -12.88
CA HIS A 27 8.08 -1.00 -13.49
C HIS A 27 9.06 -2.14 -13.14
N ALA A 28 8.80 -2.94 -12.11
CA ALA A 28 9.69 -4.00 -11.67
C ALA A 28 9.55 -5.32 -12.44
N LEU A 29 8.37 -5.56 -13.02
CA LEU A 29 8.05 -6.81 -13.72
C LEU A 29 7.88 -6.58 -15.23
N PRO A 30 8.26 -7.55 -16.09
CA PRO A 30 7.92 -7.49 -17.50
C PRO A 30 6.41 -7.43 -17.69
N VAL A 31 5.95 -6.93 -18.84
CA VAL A 31 4.51 -6.90 -19.14
C VAL A 31 3.97 -8.32 -19.20
N LEU A 32 3.02 -8.60 -18.33
CA LEU A 32 2.26 -9.85 -18.28
C LEU A 32 0.82 -9.52 -18.61
N THR A 33 0.19 -10.30 -19.47
CA THR A 33 -1.19 -10.06 -19.90
C THR A 33 -2.08 -11.26 -19.64
N ARG A 34 -3.35 -10.99 -19.32
CA ARG A 34 -4.42 -11.99 -19.40
C ARG A 34 -4.71 -12.36 -20.86
N PRO A 35 -5.50 -13.43 -21.12
CA PRO A 35 -5.87 -13.82 -22.49
C PRO A 35 -6.58 -12.73 -23.30
N ASP A 36 -7.25 -11.80 -22.63
CA ASP A 36 -7.90 -10.63 -23.24
C ASP A 36 -6.94 -9.46 -23.54
N GLY A 37 -5.64 -9.63 -23.27
CA GLY A 37 -4.61 -8.61 -23.47
C GLY A 37 -4.45 -7.63 -22.30
N THR A 38 -5.27 -7.72 -21.24
CA THR A 38 -5.20 -6.80 -20.09
C THR A 38 -3.86 -6.98 -19.34
N PRO A 39 -3.05 -5.91 -19.16
CA PRO A 39 -1.83 -5.98 -18.36
C PRO A 39 -2.13 -6.28 -16.89
N VAL A 40 -1.38 -7.21 -16.30
CA VAL A 40 -1.55 -7.67 -14.91
C VAL A 40 -0.26 -7.68 -14.10
N ASN A 41 0.86 -7.25 -14.68
CA ASN A 41 2.17 -7.20 -14.02
C ASN A 41 2.14 -6.34 -12.74
N ALA A 42 1.51 -5.17 -12.78
CA ALA A 42 1.39 -4.31 -11.60
C ALA A 42 0.57 -4.97 -10.47
N VAL A 43 -0.53 -5.64 -10.83
CA VAL A 43 -1.39 -6.33 -9.84
C VAL A 43 -0.62 -7.47 -9.18
N LEU A 44 0.07 -8.29 -9.98
CA LEU A 44 0.90 -9.39 -9.47
C LEU A 44 2.02 -8.88 -8.56
N GLY A 45 2.80 -7.89 -9.04
CA GLY A 45 3.91 -7.33 -8.27
C GLY A 45 3.45 -6.68 -6.97
N PHE A 46 2.37 -5.90 -7.01
CA PHE A 46 1.78 -5.26 -5.84
C PHE A 46 1.37 -6.30 -4.79
N THR A 47 0.65 -7.35 -5.23
CA THR A 47 0.13 -8.39 -4.34
C THR A 47 1.28 -9.15 -3.68
N ASN A 48 2.31 -9.53 -4.44
CA ASN A 48 3.47 -10.22 -3.89
C ASN A 48 4.24 -9.37 -2.87
N MET A 49 4.45 -8.09 -3.16
CA MET A 49 5.11 -7.17 -2.22
C MET A 49 4.30 -6.98 -0.94
N LEU A 50 2.97 -6.84 -1.06
CA LEU A 50 2.09 -6.67 0.09
C LEU A 50 2.07 -7.94 0.96
N LEU A 51 1.92 -9.12 0.36
CA LEU A 51 1.94 -10.38 1.09
C LEU A 51 3.26 -10.59 1.84
N LYS A 52 4.39 -10.30 1.18
CA LYS A 52 5.70 -10.36 1.81
C LYS A 52 5.81 -9.40 3.00
N LEU A 53 5.33 -8.17 2.85
CA LEU A 53 5.36 -7.17 3.93
C LEU A 53 4.53 -7.62 5.14
N LEU A 54 3.34 -8.17 4.91
CA LEU A 54 2.47 -8.65 5.99
C LEU A 54 3.10 -9.82 6.76
N ASP A 55 3.73 -10.74 6.03
CA ASP A 55 4.46 -11.87 6.61
C ASP A 55 5.70 -11.40 7.40
N ASP A 56 6.52 -10.51 6.81
CA ASP A 56 7.74 -10.02 7.45
C ASP A 56 7.46 -9.21 8.73
N LEU A 57 6.36 -8.44 8.76
CA LEU A 57 6.01 -7.55 9.89
C LEU A 57 5.07 -8.19 10.93
N GLN A 58 4.54 -9.38 10.66
CA GLN A 58 3.50 -10.03 11.48
C GLN A 58 2.39 -9.03 11.86
N ALA A 59 1.97 -8.21 10.88
CA ALA A 59 1.05 -7.11 11.13
C ALA A 59 -0.33 -7.63 11.51
N THR A 60 -0.88 -7.13 12.62
CA THR A 60 -2.23 -7.49 13.07
C THR A 60 -3.33 -6.76 12.30
N HIS A 61 -2.99 -5.59 11.76
CA HIS A 61 -3.90 -4.73 10.99
C HIS A 61 -3.13 -4.10 9.83
N VAL A 62 -3.82 -3.83 8.72
CA VAL A 62 -3.24 -3.16 7.56
C VAL A 62 -4.21 -2.12 7.01
N ALA A 63 -3.68 -0.97 6.61
CA ALA A 63 -4.38 0.01 5.79
C ALA A 63 -3.51 0.39 4.60
N VAL A 64 -4.09 0.31 3.39
CA VAL A 64 -3.44 0.73 2.15
C VAL A 64 -4.07 2.04 1.71
N ILE A 65 -3.23 3.07 1.55
CA ILE A 65 -3.66 4.42 1.20
C ILE A 65 -3.30 4.67 -0.25
N PHE A 66 -4.32 4.98 -1.05
CA PHE A 66 -4.12 5.46 -2.42
C PHE A 66 -4.26 6.97 -2.44
N ALA A 67 -3.41 7.65 -3.20
CA ALA A 67 -3.51 9.09 -3.36
C ALA A 67 -4.89 9.46 -3.91
N SER A 68 -5.53 10.44 -3.28
CA SER A 68 -6.75 11.07 -3.79
C SER A 68 -6.43 12.19 -4.79
N ALA A 69 -7.47 12.83 -5.31
CA ALA A 69 -7.51 13.70 -6.50
C ALA A 69 -6.30 14.63 -6.73
N ARG A 70 -6.09 14.95 -8.01
CA ARG A 70 -5.05 15.85 -8.52
C ARG A 70 -5.17 17.30 -8.02
N GLU A 71 -6.28 17.68 -7.39
CA GLU A 71 -6.46 18.98 -6.77
C GLU A 71 -6.36 18.83 -5.26
N SER A 72 -5.44 19.59 -4.66
CA SER A 72 -5.26 19.64 -3.21
C SER A 72 -5.02 21.09 -2.82
N PHE A 73 -5.27 21.42 -1.55
CA PHE A 73 -4.94 22.73 -0.98
C PHE A 73 -3.49 23.16 -1.28
N ARG A 74 -2.57 22.20 -1.35
CA ARG A 74 -1.18 22.46 -1.74
C ARG A 74 -1.06 22.96 -3.17
N ASN A 75 -1.85 22.42 -4.10
CA ASN A 75 -1.87 22.86 -5.50
C ASN A 75 -2.59 24.20 -5.67
N GLU A 76 -3.49 24.56 -4.75
CA GLU A 76 -4.11 25.90 -4.70
C GLU A 76 -3.11 26.97 -4.24
N ILE A 77 -2.26 26.65 -3.24
CA ILE A 77 -1.22 27.58 -2.76
C ILE A 77 -0.02 27.63 -3.71
N PHE A 78 0.35 26.50 -4.30
CA PHE A 78 1.51 26.35 -5.19
C PHE A 78 1.04 25.82 -6.55
N PRO A 79 0.57 26.70 -7.46
CA PRO A 79 -0.01 26.31 -8.73
C PRO A 79 1.01 26.00 -9.84
N GLU A 80 2.30 26.21 -9.57
CA GLU A 80 3.44 26.00 -10.46
C GLU A 80 4.23 24.74 -10.13
#